data_AF-A0A3R7AS30-F1
#
_entry.id   AF-A0A3R7AS30-F1
#
_cell.length_a   1.000
_cell.length_b   1.000
_cell.length_c   1.000
_cell.angle_alpha   90.00
_cell.angle_beta   90.00
_cell.angle_gamma   90.00
#
_symmetry.space_group_name_H-M   'P 1'
#
loop_
_entity.id
_entity.type
_entity.pdbx_description
1 polymer ?
#
loop_
_entity_poly.entity_id
_entity_poly.type
_entity_poly.pdbx_seq_one_letter_code
_entity_poly.pdbx_strand_id
1 'polypeptide(L)'
;MSRDHRPDLKQFSLVMSDNLPVFIQALSGNTSDKNHFREIVKEYGRSLQEKWGEDKIWVWDSAGYSAKNLREISKSYKWIMRVPETLSEAKEVLENADTKKMKSTTLDGYHLFSTEVEYGGVKQRWVVVFSKKAFMRETKTLEKKIKKEKERVEREVWHLSNQEFYSEEDAVKAAREREKRWKYHKISATAMETKRK
;
A
#
# COMPACT_ATOMS: atom_id res chain seq x y z
N MET A 1 2.47 -12.29 9.11
CA MET A 1 2.27 -13.67 8.64
C MET A 1 3.10 -13.85 7.40
N SER A 2 4.07 -14.77 7.42
CA SER A 2 4.78 -15.19 6.21
C SER A 2 3.75 -15.58 5.15
N ARG A 3 3.83 -14.91 3.99
CA ARG A 3 2.88 -15.04 2.88
C ARG A 3 2.87 -16.46 2.29
N ASP A 4 3.87 -17.29 2.64
CA ASP A 4 4.12 -18.60 2.05
C ASP A 4 4.12 -19.78 3.05
N HIS A 5 3.76 -19.58 4.33
CA HIS A 5 3.71 -20.67 5.34
C HIS A 5 5.00 -21.54 5.35
N ARG A 6 6.16 -20.88 5.28
CA ARG A 6 7.49 -21.49 5.27
C ARG A 6 8.11 -21.42 6.68
N PRO A 7 7.96 -22.44 7.53
CA PRO A 7 8.52 -22.44 8.90
C PRO A 7 10.05 -22.51 8.92
N ASP A 8 10.67 -22.83 7.79
CA ASP A 8 12.12 -22.88 7.58
C ASP A 8 12.78 -21.51 7.40
N LEU A 9 12.00 -20.46 7.11
CA LEU A 9 12.55 -19.11 6.97
C LEU A 9 12.88 -18.52 8.35
N LYS A 10 14.17 -18.52 8.70
CA LYS A 10 14.69 -17.75 9.83
C LYS A 10 14.62 -16.26 9.48
N GLN A 11 13.78 -15.52 10.19
CA GLN A 11 13.73 -14.05 10.07
C GLN A 11 14.67 -13.45 11.10
N PHE A 12 15.25 -12.29 10.82
CA PHE A 12 16.07 -11.55 11.78
C PHE A 12 15.43 -10.19 12.03
N SER A 13 15.31 -9.83 13.29
CA SER A 13 15.01 -8.46 13.71
C SER A 13 16.30 -7.73 13.99
N LEU A 14 16.41 -6.51 13.47
CA LEU A 14 17.59 -5.68 13.57
C LEU A 14 17.18 -4.30 14.08
N VAL A 15 17.81 -3.83 15.15
CA VAL A 15 17.75 -2.42 15.57
C VAL A 15 19.08 -1.76 15.24
N MET A 16 18.99 -0.60 14.61
CA MET A 16 20.13 0.20 14.17
C MET A 16 20.14 1.52 14.95
N SER A 17 21.33 1.99 15.35
CA SER A 17 21.55 3.35 15.84
C SER A 17 22.68 3.99 15.05
N ASP A 18 22.45 5.14 14.42
CA ASP A 18 23.47 5.92 13.70
C ASP A 18 24.35 5.08 12.75
N ASN A 19 23.73 4.11 12.06
CA ASN A 19 24.31 3.11 11.15
C ASN A 19 25.04 1.90 11.78
N LEU A 20 25.03 1.76 13.11
CA LEU A 20 25.57 0.59 13.80
C LEU A 20 24.43 -0.37 14.20
N PRO A 21 24.55 -1.69 13.93
CA PRO A 21 23.64 -2.67 14.48
C PRO A 21 23.87 -2.79 15.98
N VAL A 22 22.84 -2.50 16.75
CA VAL A 22 22.91 -2.47 18.22
C VAL A 22 22.14 -3.61 18.88
N PHE A 23 21.22 -4.22 18.13
CA PHE A 23 20.48 -5.39 18.56
C PHE A 23 20.13 -6.26 17.34
N ILE A 24 20.38 -7.56 17.44
CA ILE A 24 20.01 -8.56 16.43
C ILE A 24 19.34 -9.72 17.15
N GLN A 25 18.15 -10.11 16.69
CA GLN A 25 17.46 -11.27 17.21
C GLN A 25 16.98 -12.17 16.08
N ALA A 26 17.30 -13.45 16.17
CA ALA A 26 16.72 -14.46 15.29
C ALA A 26 15.27 -14.73 15.71
N LEU A 27 14.34 -14.61 14.77
CA LEU A 27 12.93 -14.86 14.94
C LEU A 27 12.53 -16.17 14.27
N SER A 28 11.57 -16.86 14.90
CA SER A 28 10.85 -17.94 14.25
C SER A 28 10.00 -17.38 13.12
N GLY A 29 9.86 -18.09 12.00
CA GLY A 29 9.01 -17.65 10.87
C GLY A 29 7.51 -17.49 11.20
N ASN A 30 7.10 -17.94 12.39
CA ASN A 30 5.74 -17.80 12.92
C ASN A 30 5.55 -16.56 13.81
N THR A 31 6.62 -15.85 14.16
CA THR A 31 6.52 -14.65 14.98
C THR A 31 5.82 -13.55 14.18
N SER A 32 4.69 -13.06 14.67
CA SER A 32 4.02 -11.92 14.07
C SER A 32 4.82 -10.65 14.36
N ASP A 33 5.27 -9.95 13.31
CA ASP A 33 5.98 -8.65 13.39
C ASP A 33 5.33 -7.66 14.39
N LYS A 34 3.99 -7.66 14.46
CA LYS A 34 3.20 -6.82 15.39
C LYS A 34 3.47 -7.11 16.88
N ASN A 35 3.68 -8.37 17.24
CA ASN A 35 3.93 -8.79 18.63
C ASN A 35 5.39 -8.57 18.98
N HIS A 36 6.27 -8.97 18.06
CA HIS A 36 7.71 -8.85 18.19
C HIS A 36 8.16 -7.43 18.52
N PHE A 37 7.57 -6.46 17.83
CA PHE A 37 7.78 -5.05 18.08
C PHE A 37 7.66 -4.66 19.56
N ARG A 38 6.61 -5.12 20.23
CA ARG A 38 6.36 -4.77 21.65
C ARG A 38 7.36 -5.41 22.58
N GLU A 39 7.77 -6.63 22.28
CA GLU A 39 8.74 -7.37 23.07
C GLU A 39 10.07 -6.63 23.05
N ILE A 40 10.57 -6.23 21.88
CA ILE A 40 11.80 -5.42 21.77
C ILE A 40 11.68 -4.12 22.59
N VAL A 41 10.60 -3.37 22.44
CA VAL A 41 10.43 -2.09 23.15
C VAL A 41 10.38 -2.29 24.66
N LYS A 42 9.68 -3.33 25.14
CA LYS A 42 9.57 -3.62 26.57
C LYS A 42 10.88 -4.13 27.16
N GLU A 43 11.55 -5.01 26.44
CA GLU A 43 12.74 -5.71 26.93
C GLU A 43 13.97 -4.82 26.86
N TYR A 44 14.14 -4.07 25.76
CA TYR A 44 15.36 -3.28 25.52
C TYR A 44 15.10 -1.78 25.57
N GLY A 45 13.86 -1.31 25.44
CA GLY A 45 13.62 0.11 25.22
C GLY A 45 14.11 1.01 26.33
N ARG A 46 14.04 0.56 27.59
CA ARG A 46 14.63 1.26 28.74
C ARG A 46 16.15 1.32 28.64
N SER A 47 16.82 0.18 28.45
CA SER A 47 18.28 0.12 28.36
C SER A 47 18.83 0.95 27.20
N LEU A 48 18.11 1.01 26.07
CA LEU A 48 18.49 1.82 24.92
C LEU A 48 18.30 3.32 25.19
N GLN A 49 17.23 3.71 25.91
CA GLN A 49 17.06 5.09 26.40
C GLN A 49 18.13 5.50 27.41
N GLU A 50 18.43 4.66 28.39
CA GLU A 50 19.48 4.93 29.38
C GLU A 50 20.85 5.12 28.70
N LYS A 51 21.13 4.32 27.66
CA LYS A 51 22.41 4.35 26.96
C LYS A 51 22.55 5.49 25.96
N TRP A 52 21.47 5.91 25.30
CA TRP A 52 21.53 6.86 24.17
C TRP A 52 20.69 8.13 24.34
N GLY A 53 19.99 8.26 25.45
CA GLY A 53 19.18 9.42 25.82
C GLY A 53 17.71 9.31 25.42
N GLU A 54 16.86 10.03 26.16
CA GLU A 54 15.41 10.07 25.97
C GLU A 54 14.98 10.78 24.67
N ASP A 55 15.90 11.53 24.05
CA ASP A 55 15.64 12.28 22.81
C ASP A 55 15.74 11.46 21.53
N LYS A 56 16.16 10.19 21.63
CA LYS A 56 16.21 9.30 20.48
C LYS A 56 14.81 8.98 19.97
N ILE A 57 14.65 9.10 18.66
CA ILE A 57 13.40 8.78 17.96
C ILE A 57 13.52 7.38 17.41
N TRP A 58 12.56 6.54 17.75
CA TRP A 58 12.50 5.22 17.19
C TRP A 58 11.88 5.21 15.80
N VAL A 59 12.52 4.56 14.84
CA VAL A 59 12.03 4.48 13.45
C VAL A 59 11.71 3.03 13.11
N TRP A 60 10.48 2.76 12.69
CA TRP A 60 10.04 1.42 12.30
C TRP A 60 9.16 1.40 11.04
N ASP A 61 9.04 0.20 10.47
CA ASP A 61 8.16 -0.04 9.34
C ASP A 61 6.67 -0.10 9.74
N SER A 62 5.82 -0.34 8.75
CA SER A 62 4.36 -0.39 8.93
C SER A 62 3.86 -1.60 9.70
N ALA A 63 4.67 -2.66 9.89
CA ALA A 63 4.24 -3.86 10.59
C ALA A 63 4.04 -3.59 12.09
N GLY A 64 4.82 -2.66 12.66
CA GLY A 64 4.65 -2.18 14.04
C GLY A 64 3.39 -1.32 14.26
N TYR A 65 2.82 -0.77 13.18
CA TYR A 65 1.74 0.22 13.23
C TYR A 65 0.37 -0.41 13.53
N SER A 66 0.04 -0.56 14.81
CA SER A 66 -1.27 -1.01 15.27
C SER A 66 -1.76 -0.19 16.46
N ALA A 67 -3.07 -0.03 16.59
CA ALA A 67 -3.68 0.74 17.68
C ALA A 67 -3.16 0.33 19.07
N LYS A 68 -2.98 -0.97 19.32
CA LYS A 68 -2.45 -1.47 20.59
C LYS A 68 -0.98 -1.08 20.80
N ASN A 69 -0.15 -1.22 19.76
CA ASN A 69 1.27 -0.87 19.84
C ASN A 69 1.46 0.63 20.05
N LEU A 70 0.73 1.47 19.32
CA LEU A 70 0.81 2.92 19.44
C LEU A 70 0.47 3.38 20.86
N ARG A 71 -0.60 2.84 21.48
CA ARG A 71 -0.96 3.19 22.87
C ARG A 71 0.10 2.80 23.90
N GLU A 72 0.79 1.69 23.68
CA GLU A 72 1.82 1.22 24.60
C GLU A 72 3.07 2.09 24.49
N ILE A 73 3.56 2.36 23.27
CA ILE A 73 4.84 3.03 23.07
C ILE A 73 4.78 4.56 23.23
N SER A 74 3.66 5.18 22.87
CA SER A 74 3.56 6.65 22.83
C SER A 74 3.60 7.29 24.21
N LYS A 75 3.50 6.48 25.27
CA LYS A 75 3.63 6.91 26.66
C LYS A 75 5.09 7.15 27.08
N SER A 76 6.03 6.50 26.41
CA SER A 76 7.42 6.41 26.89
C SER A 76 8.45 6.74 25.82
N TYR A 77 8.08 6.70 24.55
CA TYR A 77 9.03 6.81 23.44
C TYR A 77 8.53 7.76 22.35
N LYS A 78 9.46 8.54 21.77
CA LYS A 78 9.23 9.27 20.52
C LYS A 78 9.42 8.30 19.35
N TRP A 79 8.54 8.35 18.35
CA TRP A 79 8.58 7.38 17.24
C TRP A 79 8.18 7.98 15.89
N ILE A 80 8.67 7.35 14.82
CA ILE A 80 8.26 7.54 13.43
C ILE A 80 7.99 6.16 12.86
N MET A 81 6.80 5.97 12.27
CA MET A 81 6.41 4.72 11.64
C MET A 81 5.75 4.97 10.31
N ARG A 82 5.94 4.05 9.35
CA ARG A 82 5.16 4.07 8.11
C ARG A 82 3.71 3.70 8.42
N VAL A 83 2.77 4.56 8.04
CA VAL A 83 1.34 4.24 8.11
C VAL A 83 1.00 3.20 7.02
N PRO A 84 0.34 2.07 7.35
CA PRO A 84 -0.08 1.09 6.35
C PRO A 84 -1.15 1.67 5.43
N GLU A 85 -0.93 1.61 4.12
CA GLU A 85 -1.93 2.00 3.10
C GLU A 85 -3.16 1.07 3.05
N THR A 86 -3.15 -0.01 3.83
CA THR A 86 -4.32 -0.88 4.03
C THR A 86 -5.35 -0.27 4.97
N LEU A 87 -4.97 0.71 5.80
CA LEU A 87 -5.84 1.40 6.74
C LEU A 87 -6.83 2.30 5.97
N SER A 88 -8.12 2.24 6.32
CA SER A 88 -9.18 3.05 5.71
C SER A 88 -8.89 4.55 5.81
N GLU A 89 -8.50 5.00 6.99
CA GLU A 89 -8.20 6.39 7.31
C GLU A 89 -6.98 6.88 6.50
N ALA A 90 -6.00 6.01 6.27
CA ALA A 90 -4.85 6.34 5.41
C ALA A 90 -5.27 6.52 3.95
N LYS A 91 -6.18 5.68 3.45
CA LYS A 91 -6.72 5.83 2.09
C LYS A 91 -7.52 7.12 1.94
N GLU A 92 -8.36 7.43 2.90
CA GLU A 92 -9.14 8.66 2.91
C GLU A 92 -8.23 9.90 2.88
N VAL A 93 -7.15 9.91 3.66
CA VAL A 93 -6.16 11.00 3.63
C VAL A 93 -5.49 11.11 2.26
N LEU A 94 -5.17 9.98 1.61
CA LEU A 94 -4.56 9.97 0.28
C LEU A 94 -5.53 10.40 -0.83
N GLU A 95 -6.81 10.00 -0.76
CA GLU A 95 -7.84 10.37 -1.73
C GLU A 95 -8.18 11.85 -1.68
N ASN A 96 -8.16 12.45 -0.48
CA ASN A 96 -8.39 13.87 -0.27
C ASN A 96 -7.13 14.74 -0.40
N ALA A 97 -5.96 14.12 -0.62
CA ALA A 97 -4.70 14.84 -0.74
C ALA A 97 -4.63 15.63 -2.05
N ASP A 98 -4.63 16.96 -1.95
CA ASP A 98 -4.37 17.84 -3.08
C ASP A 98 -2.87 18.08 -3.23
N THR A 99 -2.26 17.43 -4.23
CA THR A 99 -0.83 17.58 -4.55
C THR A 99 -0.43 19.02 -4.84
N LYS A 100 -1.35 19.87 -5.32
CA LYS A 100 -1.07 21.29 -5.59
C LYS A 100 -0.95 22.13 -4.32
N LYS A 101 -1.56 21.68 -3.22
CA LYS A 101 -1.50 22.34 -1.90
C LYS A 101 -0.35 21.83 -1.03
N MET A 102 0.37 20.82 -1.50
CA MET A 102 1.55 20.31 -0.81
C MET A 102 2.71 21.30 -0.90
N LYS A 103 3.48 21.42 0.19
CA LYS A 103 4.66 22.27 0.27
C LYS A 103 5.83 21.58 -0.40
N SER A 104 6.51 22.27 -1.32
CA SER A 104 7.78 21.80 -1.86
C SER A 104 8.85 21.70 -0.76
N THR A 105 9.77 20.75 -0.91
CA THR A 105 10.89 20.58 0.01
C THR A 105 12.20 21.09 -0.60
N THR A 106 13.28 21.07 0.18
CA THR A 106 14.64 21.30 -0.34
C THR A 106 15.11 20.21 -1.29
N LEU A 107 14.47 19.03 -1.27
CA LEU A 107 14.73 17.94 -2.21
C LEU A 107 13.86 18.13 -3.46
N ASP A 108 14.50 18.25 -4.62
CA ASP A 108 13.81 18.42 -5.90
C ASP A 108 12.83 17.27 -6.18
N GLY A 109 11.64 17.64 -6.66
CA GLY A 109 10.56 16.69 -6.97
C GLY A 109 9.85 16.09 -5.76
N TYR A 110 10.15 16.52 -4.53
CA TYR A 110 9.44 16.09 -3.31
C TYR A 110 8.52 17.19 -2.78
N HIS A 111 7.29 16.79 -2.46
CA HIS A 111 6.27 17.66 -1.89
C HIS A 111 5.63 16.97 -0.69
N LEU A 112 5.33 17.74 0.36
CA LEU A 112 4.80 17.22 1.61
C LEU A 112 3.55 17.98 2.03
N PHE A 113 2.63 17.28 2.67
CA PHE A 113 1.71 17.91 3.62
C PHE A 113 1.61 17.08 4.89
N SER A 114 1.15 17.72 5.95
CA SER A 114 0.87 17.04 7.20
C SER A 114 -0.55 17.27 7.64
N THR A 115 -1.12 16.27 8.29
CA THR A 115 -2.44 16.36 8.93
C THR A 115 -2.37 15.73 10.32
N GLU A 116 -3.18 16.24 11.24
CA GLU A 116 -3.35 15.66 12.56
C GLU A 116 -4.42 14.58 12.49
N VAL A 117 -4.13 13.43 13.09
CA VAL A 117 -5.01 12.25 13.09
C VAL A 117 -5.01 11.65 14.49
N GLU A 118 -6.14 11.10 14.90
CA GLU A 118 -6.21 10.23 16.06
C GLU A 118 -6.47 8.80 15.59
N TYR A 119 -5.54 7.88 15.89
CA TYR A 119 -5.72 6.47 15.58
C TYR A 119 -5.31 5.62 16.76
N GLY A 120 -6.14 4.64 17.10
CA GLY A 120 -5.92 3.80 18.28
C GLY A 120 -5.92 4.56 19.59
N GLY A 121 -6.50 5.76 19.66
CA GLY A 121 -6.49 6.62 20.85
C GLY A 121 -5.17 7.38 21.06
N VAL A 122 -4.36 7.50 20.01
CA VAL A 122 -3.12 8.28 20.02
C VAL A 122 -3.25 9.40 19.00
N LYS A 123 -3.13 10.65 19.48
CA LYS A 123 -2.99 11.83 18.64
C LYS A 123 -1.61 11.83 18.00
N GLN A 124 -1.57 12.00 16.69
CA GLN A 124 -0.36 11.85 15.89
C GLN A 124 -0.43 12.78 14.68
N ARG A 125 0.73 13.07 14.12
CA ARG A 125 0.86 13.83 12.88
C ARG A 125 1.24 12.88 11.76
N TRP A 126 0.36 12.76 10.77
CA TRP A 126 0.69 12.06 9.54
C TRP A 126 1.36 13.03 8.57
N VAL A 127 2.37 12.52 7.87
CA VAL A 127 3.06 13.26 6.82
C VAL A 127 2.93 12.46 5.54
N VAL A 128 2.29 13.04 4.54
CA VAL A 128 2.19 12.45 3.20
C VAL A 128 3.35 12.96 2.37
N VAL A 129 4.05 12.03 1.72
CA VAL A 129 5.22 12.31 0.91
C VAL A 129 4.91 12.01 -0.54
N PHE A 130 4.83 13.06 -1.36
CA PHE A 130 4.79 12.93 -2.82
C PHE A 130 6.20 12.95 -3.39
N SER A 131 6.50 12.00 -4.28
CA SER A 131 7.75 11.94 -5.03
C SER A 131 7.47 11.88 -6.52
N LYS A 132 7.94 12.89 -7.27
CA LYS A 132 7.82 12.94 -8.74
C LYS A 132 8.39 11.69 -9.41
N LYS A 133 9.52 11.17 -8.91
CA LYS A 133 10.17 9.96 -9.43
C LYS A 133 9.30 8.71 -9.22
N ALA A 134 8.70 8.55 -8.03
CA ALA A 134 7.79 7.45 -7.75
C ALA A 134 6.53 7.52 -8.63
N PHE A 135 5.94 8.72 -8.72
CA PHE A 135 4.79 8.99 -9.58
C PHE A 135 5.05 8.60 -11.04
N MET A 136 6.15 9.09 -11.63
CA MET A 136 6.49 8.76 -13.03
C MET A 136 6.68 7.26 -13.26
N ARG A 137 7.28 6.54 -12.30
CA ARG A 137 7.46 5.08 -12.39
C ARG A 137 6.11 4.37 -12.35
N GLU A 138 5.23 4.76 -11.44
CA GLU A 138 3.91 4.15 -11.26
C GLU A 138 2.99 4.42 -12.44
N THR A 139 3.01 5.63 -12.99
CA THR A 139 2.30 6.00 -14.23
C THR A 139 2.73 5.10 -15.38
N LYS A 140 4.04 4.93 -15.62
CA LYS A 140 4.54 4.02 -16.66
C LYS A 140 4.09 2.57 -16.46
N THR A 141 4.07 2.10 -15.21
CA THR A 141 3.57 0.75 -14.89
C THR A 141 2.07 0.63 -15.15
N LEU A 142 1.29 1.66 -14.82
CA LEU A 142 -0.15 1.69 -15.07
C LEU A 142 -0.45 1.69 -16.58
N GLU A 143 0.21 2.55 -17.35
CA GLU A 143 0.07 2.61 -18.82
C GLU A 143 0.37 1.26 -19.47
N LYS A 144 1.45 0.58 -19.04
CA LYS A 144 1.78 -0.77 -19.51
C LYS A 144 0.69 -1.79 -19.18
N LYS A 145 0.07 -1.72 -17.99
CA LYS A 145 -1.05 -2.60 -17.62
C LYS A 145 -2.28 -2.33 -18.46
N ILE A 146 -2.62 -1.06 -18.68
CA ILE A 146 -3.75 -0.66 -19.54
C ILE A 146 -3.53 -1.17 -20.97
N LYS A 147 -2.34 -0.96 -21.55
CA LYS A 147 -2.02 -1.44 -22.91
C LYS A 147 -2.08 -2.97 -23.01
N LYS A 148 -1.49 -3.68 -22.05
CA LYS A 148 -1.52 -5.15 -22.04
C LYS A 148 -2.95 -5.69 -21.92
N GLU A 149 -3.79 -5.04 -21.11
CA GLU A 149 -5.21 -5.42 -21.05
C GLU A 149 -5.91 -5.11 -22.37
N LYS A 150 -5.61 -3.98 -23.02
CA LYS A 150 -6.18 -3.61 -24.33
C LYS A 150 -5.96 -4.71 -25.39
N GLU A 151 -4.73 -5.19 -25.53
CA GLU A 151 -4.39 -6.26 -26.49
C GLU A 151 -5.13 -7.59 -26.22
N ARG A 152 -5.50 -7.86 -24.96
CA ARG A 152 -6.36 -9.00 -24.59
C ARG A 152 -7.82 -8.70 -24.91
N VAL A 153 -8.30 -7.53 -24.54
CA VAL A 153 -9.68 -7.07 -24.75
C VAL A 153 -10.02 -7.04 -26.23
N GLU A 154 -9.15 -6.50 -27.09
CA GLU A 154 -9.38 -6.46 -28.54
C GLU A 154 -9.56 -7.85 -29.15
N ARG A 155 -8.80 -8.84 -28.68
CA ARG A 155 -8.99 -10.25 -29.10
C ARG A 155 -10.31 -10.82 -28.60
N GLU A 156 -10.67 -10.57 -27.34
CA GLU A 156 -11.95 -11.02 -26.78
C GLU A 156 -13.15 -10.39 -27.50
N VAL A 157 -13.08 -9.10 -27.84
CA VAL A 157 -14.10 -8.39 -28.61
C VAL A 157 -14.16 -8.92 -30.04
N TRP A 158 -13.02 -9.18 -30.69
CA TRP A 158 -12.99 -9.78 -32.02
C TRP A 158 -13.65 -11.16 -32.05
N HIS A 159 -13.39 -12.00 -31.04
CA HIS A 159 -14.08 -13.29 -30.92
C HIS A 159 -15.58 -13.11 -30.71
N LEU A 160 -15.98 -12.14 -29.89
CA LEU A 160 -17.39 -11.84 -29.62
C LEU A 160 -18.12 -11.30 -30.85
N SER A 161 -17.48 -10.43 -31.63
CA SER A 161 -18.08 -9.84 -32.84
C SER A 161 -18.28 -10.85 -33.97
N ASN A 162 -17.50 -11.94 -33.97
CA ASN A 162 -17.65 -13.04 -34.93
C ASN A 162 -18.54 -14.17 -34.42
N GLN A 163 -19.12 -14.04 -33.22
CA GLN A 163 -20.03 -15.02 -32.65
C GLN A 163 -21.47 -14.73 -33.11
N GLU A 164 -22.19 -15.78 -33.54
CA GLU A 164 -23.62 -15.67 -33.83
C GLU A 164 -24.44 -15.76 -32.54
N PHE A 165 -25.46 -14.90 -32.45
CA PHE A 165 -26.40 -14.86 -31.34
C PHE A 165 -27.82 -15.02 -31.88
N TYR A 166 -28.68 -15.68 -31.09
CA TYR A 166 -30.09 -15.88 -31.45
C TYR A 166 -30.90 -14.58 -31.37
N SER A 167 -30.45 -13.60 -30.58
CA SER A 167 -31.09 -12.31 -30.40
C SER A 167 -30.06 -11.20 -30.15
N GLU A 168 -30.50 -9.95 -30.34
CA GLU A 168 -29.73 -8.76 -29.96
C GLU A 168 -29.46 -8.73 -28.43
N GLU A 169 -30.47 -9.10 -27.63
CA GLU A 169 -30.38 -9.13 -26.17
C GLU A 169 -29.29 -10.08 -25.68
N ASP A 170 -29.16 -11.25 -26.32
CA ASP A 170 -28.12 -12.24 -25.99
C ASP A 170 -26.71 -11.72 -26.30
N ALA A 171 -26.55 -11.04 -27.44
CA ALA A 171 -25.28 -10.43 -27.83
C ALA A 171 -24.86 -9.32 -26.85
N VAL A 172 -25.81 -8.45 -26.48
CA VAL A 172 -25.58 -7.38 -25.49
C VAL A 172 -25.25 -7.96 -24.12
N LYS A 173 -25.95 -9.01 -23.70
CA LYS A 173 -25.68 -9.69 -22.42
C LYS A 173 -24.28 -10.31 -22.42
N ALA A 174 -23.89 -11.01 -23.48
CA ALA A 174 -22.56 -11.60 -23.60
C ALA A 174 -21.45 -10.54 -23.58
N ALA A 175 -21.66 -9.40 -24.25
CA ALA A 175 -20.76 -8.25 -24.23
C ALA A 175 -20.56 -7.70 -22.80
N ARG A 176 -21.67 -7.47 -22.08
CA ARG A 176 -21.64 -6.96 -20.69
C ARG A 176 -20.96 -7.92 -19.72
N GLU A 177 -21.16 -9.22 -19.85
CA GLU A 177 -20.49 -10.22 -19.01
C GLU A 177 -18.97 -10.27 -19.25
N ARG A 178 -18.51 -10.01 -20.47
CA ARG A 178 -17.08 -9.88 -20.78
C ARG A 178 -16.50 -8.61 -20.18
N GLU A 179 -17.20 -7.48 -20.33
CA GLU A 179 -16.78 -6.18 -19.81
C GLU A 179 -16.51 -6.20 -18.29
N LYS A 180 -17.34 -6.92 -17.51
CA LYS A 180 -17.14 -7.07 -16.05
C LYS A 180 -15.77 -7.64 -15.65
N ARG A 181 -15.08 -8.34 -16.55
CA ARG A 181 -13.76 -8.96 -16.30
C ARG A 181 -12.59 -8.01 -16.57
N TRP A 182 -12.85 -6.88 -17.20
CA TRP A 182 -11.83 -5.91 -17.58
C TRP A 182 -11.78 -4.78 -16.57
N LYS A 183 -10.57 -4.35 -16.22
CA LYS A 183 -10.37 -3.33 -15.20
C LYS A 183 -10.32 -1.92 -15.79
N TYR A 184 -9.80 -1.78 -17.00
CA TYR A 184 -9.43 -0.50 -17.61
C TYR A 184 -10.19 -0.18 -18.91
N HIS A 185 -10.96 -1.12 -19.46
CA HIS A 185 -11.61 -0.99 -20.77
C HIS A 185 -13.10 -1.31 -20.68
N LYS A 186 -13.89 -0.72 -21.58
CA LYS A 186 -15.33 -0.93 -21.74
C LYS A 186 -15.69 -1.09 -23.20
N ILE A 187 -16.80 -1.76 -23.49
CA ILE A 187 -17.29 -1.89 -24.87
C ILE A 187 -18.19 -0.69 -25.17
N SER A 188 -17.92 -0.01 -26.29
CA SER A 188 -18.86 0.92 -26.90
C SER A 188 -19.28 0.33 -28.24
N ALA A 189 -20.45 -0.30 -28.29
CA ALA A 189 -20.99 -0.82 -29.54
C ALA A 189 -21.64 0.31 -30.35
N THR A 190 -21.24 0.48 -31.60
CA THR A 190 -21.75 1.55 -32.49
C THR A 190 -22.72 1.03 -33.56
N ALA A 191 -22.71 -0.27 -33.84
CA ALA A 191 -23.63 -0.92 -34.79
C ALA A 191 -23.72 -2.43 -34.52
N MET A 192 -24.88 -3.02 -34.84
CA MET A 192 -25.10 -4.47 -34.81
C MET A 192 -25.62 -4.90 -36.19
N GLU A 193 -24.93 -5.84 -36.84
CA GLU A 193 -25.37 -6.41 -38.11
C GLU A 193 -26.32 -7.57 -37.83
N THR A 194 -27.55 -7.47 -38.34
CA THR A 194 -28.52 -8.55 -38.29
C THR A 194 -28.55 -9.28 -39.64
N LYS A 195 -28.17 -10.57 -39.65
CA LYS A 195 -28.40 -11.41 -40.83
C LYS A 195 -29.82 -11.97 -40.76
N ARG A 196 -30.74 -11.44 -41.57
CA ARG A 196 -32.02 -12.11 -41.85
C ARG A 196 -31.73 -13.31 -42.77
N LYS A 197 -32.17 -14.50 -42.35
CA LYS A 197 -32.31 -15.66 -43.24
C LYS A 197 -33.46 -15.43 -44.22
#